data_AF-A0A4Y7PX17-F1
#
_entry.id   AF-A0A4Y7PX17-F1
#
_cell.length_a   1.000
_cell.length_b   1.000
_cell.length_c   1.000
_cell.angle_alpha   90.00
_cell.angle_beta   90.00
_cell.angle_gamma   90.00
#
_symmetry.space_group_name_H-M   'P 1'
#
loop_
_entity.id
_entity.type
_entity.pdbx_description
1 polymer ?
#
loop_
_entity_poly.entity_id
_entity_poly.type
_entity_poly.pdbx_seq_one_letter_code
_entity_poly.pdbx_strand_id
1 'polypeptide(L)'
;MGLTLVLWDGRYELYINAASGCSAPHRTPKPLVDKDGRVVAVLSGQPKDEEDWAGVTSDAFDAMMKEAAEMSFSDEQLNHRRGYFPAVGVGASFGGGQRAPGNLDHPPPNRRALDRLLKRPSIVRIAGFANRAFQMFAPKVHKFYEDELGKLFAEDPNLRKNFKGSVFPTITLNLGNQVACFPHTDSANLAWGWCAITALGAFNPKKSAHLILWDLGLVIKFPSGSTILIPSAILEHSNVCIQPGESRASLTQYAAGGLFRWVSNSFMSDKALNKQDPELFAQLDAKRTNRWMHGLDMWSKISDFAPRTE
;
A
#
# COMPACT_ATOMS: atom_id res chain seq x y z
N MET A 1 -13.50 -5.73 -27.47
CA MET A 1 -12.77 -5.55 -26.20
C MET A 1 -13.82 -5.23 -25.16
N GLY A 2 -14.04 -6.10 -24.18
CA GLY A 2 -15.11 -5.92 -23.21
C GLY A 2 -14.68 -6.43 -21.84
N LEU A 3 -14.73 -5.56 -20.85
CA LEU A 3 -14.90 -5.99 -19.47
C LEU A 3 -16.36 -6.42 -19.35
N THR A 4 -16.62 -7.69 -19.08
CA THR A 4 -17.98 -8.09 -18.73
C THR A 4 -18.14 -7.81 -17.25
N LEU A 5 -18.73 -6.67 -16.94
CA LEU A 5 -19.24 -6.40 -15.60
C LEU A 5 -20.48 -7.27 -15.43
N VAL A 6 -20.36 -8.41 -14.76
CA VAL A 6 -21.53 -9.20 -14.42
C VAL A 6 -22.06 -8.64 -13.11
N LEU A 7 -23.12 -7.83 -13.19
CA LEU A 7 -23.90 -7.45 -12.03
C LEU A 7 -24.67 -8.69 -11.56
N TRP A 8 -24.26 -9.23 -10.42
CA TRP A 8 -25.04 -10.21 -9.69
C TRP A 8 -25.15 -9.73 -8.26
N ASP A 9 -26.36 -9.82 -7.68
CA ASP A 9 -26.72 -9.67 -6.26
C ASP A 9 -26.20 -8.47 -5.43
N GLY A 10 -25.56 -7.46 -6.03
CA GLY A 10 -24.90 -6.36 -5.31
C GLY A 10 -23.41 -6.62 -5.02
N ARG A 11 -22.81 -7.66 -5.61
CA ARG A 11 -21.38 -7.98 -5.56
C ARG A 11 -20.78 -7.88 -6.97
N TYR A 12 -19.66 -7.16 -7.10
CA TYR A 12 -18.96 -7.05 -8.39
C TYR A 12 -17.99 -8.22 -8.56
N GLU A 13 -18.20 -9.05 -9.58
CA GLU A 13 -17.18 -9.96 -10.11
C GLU A 13 -16.71 -9.45 -11.47
N LEU A 14 -15.42 -9.13 -11.59
CA LEU A 14 -14.87 -8.62 -12.84
C LEU A 14 -14.16 -9.74 -13.60
N TYR A 15 -14.75 -10.19 -14.71
CA TYR A 15 -14.14 -11.19 -15.59
C TYR A 15 -13.56 -10.53 -16.84
N ILE A 16 -12.32 -10.91 -17.17
CA ILE A 16 -11.60 -10.37 -18.33
C ILE A 16 -11.60 -11.43 -19.43
N ASN A 17 -12.44 -11.24 -20.45
CA ASN A 17 -12.62 -12.21 -21.54
C ASN A 17 -11.56 -12.11 -22.64
N ALA A 18 -10.91 -10.95 -22.80
CA ALA A 18 -9.70 -10.79 -23.61
C ALA A 18 -9.12 -9.37 -23.40
N ALA A 19 -7.85 -9.29 -22.99
CA ALA A 19 -7.10 -8.04 -22.98
C ALA A 19 -5.67 -8.28 -23.50
N SER A 20 -5.22 -7.42 -24.41
CA SER A 20 -3.80 -7.11 -24.61
C SER A 20 -3.29 -6.40 -23.36
N GLY A 21 -3.06 -7.16 -22.29
CA GLY A 21 -2.67 -6.65 -20.98
C GLY A 21 -1.17 -6.42 -20.84
N CYS A 22 -0.79 -5.50 -19.97
CA CYS A 22 0.60 -5.36 -19.54
C CYS A 22 0.92 -6.49 -18.55
N SER A 23 2.07 -7.14 -18.68
CA SER A 23 2.54 -8.11 -17.68
C SER A 23 3.47 -7.42 -16.70
N ALA A 24 3.19 -7.58 -15.39
CA ALA A 24 4.24 -7.41 -14.41
C ALA A 24 5.27 -8.53 -14.68
N PRO A 25 6.50 -8.18 -15.05
CA PRO A 25 7.53 -9.19 -15.28
C PRO A 25 7.94 -9.79 -13.94
N HIS A 26 8.36 -11.06 -13.96
CA HIS A 26 8.73 -11.75 -12.73
C HIS A 26 9.86 -11.04 -11.97
N ARG A 27 10.89 -10.49 -12.64
CA ARG A 27 12.09 -9.92 -11.97
C ARG A 27 12.59 -8.56 -12.47
N THR A 28 12.00 -7.98 -13.52
CA THR A 28 12.52 -6.75 -14.15
C THR A 28 11.60 -5.58 -13.90
N PRO A 29 11.91 -4.63 -13.01
CA PRO A 29 10.95 -3.57 -12.69
C PRO A 29 10.52 -2.78 -13.92
N LYS A 30 9.22 -2.45 -14.03
CA LYS A 30 8.66 -1.61 -15.10
C LYS A 30 8.04 -0.33 -14.51
N PRO A 31 8.70 0.84 -14.63
CA PRO A 31 8.07 2.10 -14.30
C PRO A 31 6.98 2.43 -15.34
N LEU A 32 5.86 2.93 -14.86
CA LEU A 32 4.80 3.55 -15.66
C LEU A 32 5.01 5.06 -15.60
N VAL A 33 4.96 5.73 -16.76
CA VAL A 33 5.31 7.16 -16.87
C VAL A 33 4.16 7.98 -17.44
N ASP A 34 4.04 9.23 -16.97
CA ASP A 34 3.14 10.21 -17.58
C ASP A 34 3.74 10.83 -18.86
N LYS A 35 2.98 11.74 -19.50
CA LYS A 35 3.40 12.46 -20.71
C LYS A 35 4.65 13.35 -20.51
N ASP A 36 4.97 13.71 -19.28
CA ASP A 36 6.12 14.55 -18.93
C ASP A 36 7.31 13.70 -18.43
N GLY A 37 7.20 12.37 -18.53
CA GLY A 37 8.20 11.41 -18.12
C GLY A 37 8.28 11.16 -16.61
N ARG A 38 7.31 11.64 -15.81
CA ARG A 38 7.27 11.34 -14.36
C ARG A 38 6.87 9.90 -14.16
N VAL A 39 7.57 9.20 -13.27
CA VAL A 39 7.19 7.85 -12.84
C VAL A 39 5.96 7.95 -11.94
N VAL A 40 4.83 7.44 -12.40
CA VAL A 40 3.53 7.51 -11.68
C VAL A 40 3.21 6.24 -10.90
N ALA A 41 3.81 5.11 -11.29
CA ALA A 41 3.67 3.82 -10.62
C ALA A 41 4.81 2.91 -11.06
N VAL A 42 5.11 1.86 -10.29
CA VAL A 42 6.17 0.89 -10.65
C VAL A 42 5.72 -0.52 -10.39
N LEU A 43 5.73 -1.34 -11.44
CA LEU A 43 5.66 -2.79 -11.35
C LEU A 43 7.03 -3.31 -10.91
N SER A 44 7.32 -3.25 -9.62
CA SER A 44 8.63 -3.60 -9.06
C SER A 44 8.99 -5.08 -9.24
N GLY A 45 7.99 -5.94 -9.40
CA GLY A 45 8.18 -7.37 -9.62
C GLY A 45 8.65 -8.08 -8.35
N GLN A 46 9.59 -9.01 -8.50
CA GLN A 46 10.20 -9.79 -7.42
C GLN A 46 11.70 -9.43 -7.29
N PRO A 47 12.34 -9.66 -6.13
CA PRO A 47 13.78 -9.51 -6.00
C PRO A 47 14.53 -10.39 -7.01
N LYS A 48 15.70 -9.90 -7.45
CA LYS A 48 16.55 -10.57 -8.43
C LYS A 48 17.50 -11.61 -7.83
N ASP A 49 17.59 -11.68 -6.50
CA ASP A 49 18.52 -12.57 -5.81
C ASP A 49 18.26 -14.07 -6.13
N GLU A 50 19.27 -14.89 -5.85
CA GLU A 50 19.24 -16.34 -6.04
C GLU A 50 18.52 -17.07 -4.90
N GLU A 51 18.04 -16.34 -3.89
CA GLU A 51 17.29 -16.95 -2.79
C GLU A 51 15.89 -17.41 -3.26
N ASP A 52 15.34 -18.39 -2.53
CA ASP A 52 14.02 -18.95 -2.80
C ASP A 52 12.88 -17.96 -2.46
N TRP A 53 12.64 -17.00 -3.36
CA TRP A 53 11.54 -16.05 -3.23
C TRP A 53 10.16 -16.72 -3.26
N ALA A 54 10.03 -17.82 -3.99
CA ALA A 54 8.79 -18.59 -4.04
C ALA A 54 8.49 -19.18 -2.64
N GLY A 55 9.49 -19.79 -2.01
CA GLY A 55 9.40 -20.28 -0.63
C GLY A 55 9.09 -19.17 0.36
N VAL A 56 9.72 -17.99 0.24
CA VAL A 56 9.41 -16.83 1.10
C VAL A 56 7.95 -16.39 0.97
N THR A 57 7.43 -16.30 -0.25
CA THR A 57 6.05 -15.84 -0.48
C THR A 57 5.01 -16.88 -0.10
N SER A 58 5.31 -18.18 -0.27
CA SER A 58 4.48 -19.28 0.25
C SER A 58 4.48 -19.28 1.78
N ASP A 59 5.65 -19.18 2.42
CA ASP A 59 5.80 -19.16 3.88
C ASP A 59 5.07 -17.98 4.53
N ALA A 60 5.07 -16.81 3.87
CA ALA A 60 4.31 -15.64 4.28
C ALA A 60 2.79 -15.89 4.16
N PHE A 61 2.35 -16.44 3.03
CA PHE A 61 0.95 -16.74 2.78
C PHE A 61 0.40 -17.75 3.81
N ASP A 62 1.10 -18.87 4.01
CA ASP A 62 0.67 -19.93 4.93
C ASP A 62 0.59 -19.41 6.37
N ALA A 63 1.55 -18.59 6.79
CA ALA A 63 1.50 -17.96 8.10
C ALA A 63 0.35 -16.98 8.24
N MET A 64 0.08 -16.15 7.22
CA MET A 64 -1.08 -15.26 7.23
C MET A 64 -2.37 -16.05 7.40
N MET A 65 -2.54 -17.17 6.70
CA MET A 65 -3.76 -17.99 6.82
C MET A 65 -3.85 -18.70 8.16
N LYS A 66 -2.74 -19.25 8.66
CA LYS A 66 -2.67 -19.87 9.98
C LYS A 66 -3.03 -18.90 11.09
N GLU A 67 -2.45 -17.70 11.05
CA GLU A 67 -2.70 -16.69 12.08
C GLU A 67 -4.12 -16.12 11.95
N ALA A 68 -4.64 -15.96 10.74
CA ALA A 68 -6.02 -15.51 10.50
C ALA A 68 -7.07 -16.47 11.11
N ALA A 69 -6.80 -17.78 11.14
CA ALA A 69 -7.71 -18.77 11.72
C ALA A 69 -7.91 -18.60 13.24
N GLU A 70 -6.94 -17.98 13.91
CA GLU A 70 -6.95 -17.71 15.36
C GLU A 70 -7.37 -16.26 15.69
N MET A 71 -7.69 -15.45 14.66
CA MET A 71 -8.10 -14.06 14.82
C MET A 71 -9.62 -13.92 14.83
N SER A 72 -10.10 -12.89 15.51
CA SER A 72 -11.50 -12.47 15.46
C SER A 72 -11.61 -11.16 14.70
N PHE A 73 -12.56 -11.06 13.78
CA PHE A 73 -12.73 -9.86 12.95
C PHE A 73 -14.06 -9.19 13.29
N SER A 74 -14.04 -7.85 13.39
CA SER A 74 -15.25 -7.04 13.43
C SER A 74 -15.95 -7.01 12.07
N ASP A 75 -17.22 -6.62 12.05
CA ASP A 75 -17.97 -6.47 10.81
C ASP A 75 -17.29 -5.49 9.85
N GLU A 76 -16.80 -4.35 10.34
CA GLU A 76 -16.07 -3.36 9.53
C GLU A 76 -14.75 -3.90 8.96
N GLN A 77 -14.14 -4.91 9.58
CA GLN A 77 -12.94 -5.56 9.05
C GLN A 77 -13.26 -6.60 7.98
N LEU A 78 -14.47 -7.16 7.96
CA LEU A 78 -14.93 -8.16 7.00
C LEU A 78 -15.67 -7.54 5.81
N ASN A 79 -16.44 -6.49 6.08
CA ASN A 79 -17.37 -5.83 5.18
C ASN A 79 -17.00 -4.35 5.07
N HIS A 80 -16.16 -4.04 4.10
CA HIS A 80 -15.64 -2.68 3.93
C HIS A 80 -15.69 -2.22 2.48
N ARG A 81 -15.50 -0.92 2.27
CA ARG A 81 -15.52 -0.27 0.94
C ARG A 81 -14.59 -0.89 -0.10
N ARG A 82 -13.57 -1.64 0.33
CA ARG A 82 -12.61 -2.30 -0.57
C ARG A 82 -13.04 -3.70 -0.98
N GLY A 83 -14.06 -4.32 -0.40
CA GLY A 83 -14.40 -5.72 -0.65
C GLY A 83 -14.90 -6.48 0.58
N TYR A 84 -15.22 -7.76 0.39
CA TYR A 84 -15.73 -8.67 1.43
C TYR A 84 -14.66 -9.70 1.82
N PHE A 85 -13.70 -9.27 2.64
CA PHE A 85 -12.63 -10.12 3.15
C PHE A 85 -12.02 -9.48 4.40
N PRO A 86 -11.41 -10.27 5.32
CA PRO A 86 -10.75 -9.69 6.48
C PRO A 86 -9.54 -8.83 6.10
N ALA A 87 -9.56 -7.55 6.46
CA ALA A 87 -8.42 -6.64 6.31
C ALA A 87 -7.98 -6.09 7.67
N VAL A 88 -6.71 -6.33 8.04
CA VAL A 88 -6.18 -5.93 9.34
C VAL A 88 -4.95 -5.06 9.18
N GLY A 89 -5.08 -3.77 9.55
CA GLY A 89 -3.98 -2.81 9.59
C GLY A 89 -3.21 -2.86 10.90
N VAL A 90 -1.88 -2.72 10.86
CA VAL A 90 -1.00 -2.62 12.03
C VAL A 90 0.06 -1.53 11.83
N GLY A 91 0.42 -0.84 12.90
CA GLY A 91 1.41 0.24 12.90
C GLY A 91 0.81 1.60 13.25
N ALA A 92 1.59 2.67 13.09
CA ALA A 92 1.16 4.02 13.43
C ALA A 92 0.24 4.59 12.32
N SER A 93 -0.85 5.24 12.72
CA SER A 93 -1.81 5.90 11.82
C SER A 93 -2.41 7.13 12.48
N PHE A 94 -3.03 8.00 11.68
CA PHE A 94 -3.77 9.15 12.18
C PHE A 94 -4.90 9.54 11.23
N GLY A 95 -6.14 9.39 11.71
CA GLY A 95 -7.37 9.68 10.97
C GLY A 95 -8.62 9.25 11.74
N GLY A 96 -9.77 9.18 11.08
CA GLY A 96 -10.97 8.56 11.66
C GLY A 96 -11.48 9.17 12.98
N GLY A 97 -11.21 10.46 13.23
CA GLY A 97 -11.62 11.14 14.47
C GLY A 97 -10.66 11.00 15.65
N GLN A 98 -9.50 10.35 15.48
CA GLN A 98 -8.44 10.34 16.49
C GLN A 98 -8.00 11.78 16.83
N ARG A 99 -7.61 12.00 18.10
CA ARG A 99 -7.13 13.32 18.58
C ARG A 99 -5.63 13.53 18.35
N ALA A 100 -4.87 12.45 18.29
CA ALA A 100 -3.44 12.40 18.02
C ALA A 100 -3.10 11.11 17.26
N PRO A 101 -1.93 11.02 16.61
CA PRO A 101 -1.41 9.77 16.06
C PRO A 101 -1.37 8.65 17.09
N GLY A 102 -1.57 7.41 16.64
CA GLY A 102 -1.52 6.25 17.51
C GLY A 102 -1.23 4.96 16.74
N ASN A 103 -0.80 3.94 17.47
CA ASN A 103 -0.74 2.59 16.91
C ASN A 103 -2.16 2.06 16.73
N LEU A 104 -2.44 1.42 15.60
CA LEU A 104 -3.70 0.71 15.39
C LEU A 104 -3.89 -0.37 16.48
N ASP A 105 -5.02 -0.27 17.17
CA ASP A 105 -5.33 -1.11 18.32
C ASP A 105 -6.09 -2.37 17.91
N HIS A 106 -5.85 -3.47 18.64
CA HIS A 106 -6.40 -4.79 18.36
C HIS A 106 -6.65 -5.56 19.65
N PRO A 107 -7.68 -6.44 19.70
CA PRO A 107 -7.87 -7.30 20.85
C PRO A 107 -6.62 -8.20 21.07
N PRO A 108 -6.32 -8.61 22.32
CA PRO A 108 -5.06 -9.29 22.64
C PRO A 108 -4.73 -10.52 21.78
N PRO A 109 -5.68 -11.40 21.39
CA PRO A 109 -5.39 -12.51 20.48
C PRO A 109 -4.86 -12.04 19.12
N ASN A 110 -5.54 -11.08 18.50
CA ASN A 110 -5.15 -10.51 17.21
C ASN A 110 -3.80 -9.78 17.30
N ARG A 111 -3.56 -9.03 18.37
CA ARG A 111 -2.27 -8.36 18.60
C ARG A 111 -1.11 -9.36 18.62
N ARG A 112 -1.27 -10.50 19.30
CA ARG A 112 -0.25 -11.56 19.34
C ARG A 112 -0.03 -12.20 17.97
N ALA A 113 -1.09 -12.45 17.21
CA ALA A 113 -1.01 -12.97 15.84
C ALA A 113 -0.24 -12.01 14.92
N LEU A 114 -0.61 -10.72 14.94
CA LEU A 114 0.08 -9.67 14.19
C LEU A 114 1.55 -9.53 14.60
N ASP A 115 1.87 -9.62 15.89
CA ASP A 115 3.27 -9.56 16.37
C ASP A 115 4.11 -10.74 15.85
N ARG A 116 3.53 -11.94 15.76
CA ARG A 116 4.20 -13.11 15.16
C ARG A 116 4.42 -12.89 13.66
N LEU A 117 3.42 -12.38 12.94
CA LEU A 117 3.53 -12.09 11.51
C LEU A 117 4.60 -11.02 11.23
N LEU A 118 4.61 -9.91 11.97
CA LEU A 118 5.59 -8.83 11.78
C LEU A 118 7.03 -9.25 12.13
N LYS A 119 7.21 -10.28 12.96
CA LYS A 119 8.53 -10.86 13.28
C LYS A 119 8.93 -11.99 12.33
N ARG A 120 8.02 -12.44 11.46
CA ARG A 120 8.30 -13.57 10.57
C ARG A 120 9.30 -13.17 9.48
N PRO A 121 10.39 -13.94 9.28
CA PRO A 121 11.43 -13.58 8.30
C PRO A 121 10.90 -13.29 6.90
N SER A 122 9.92 -14.07 6.42
CA SER A 122 9.31 -13.88 5.10
C SER A 122 8.57 -12.55 4.97
N ILE A 123 7.76 -12.18 5.96
CA ILE A 123 7.05 -10.88 6.00
C ILE A 123 8.04 -9.72 6.08
N VAL A 124 9.07 -9.85 6.92
CA VAL A 124 10.14 -8.83 7.05
C VAL A 124 10.86 -8.65 5.71
N ARG A 125 11.17 -9.75 5.01
CA ARG A 125 11.84 -9.70 3.70
C ARG A 125 10.96 -9.05 2.63
N ILE A 126 9.66 -9.38 2.58
CA ILE A 126 8.70 -8.73 1.68
C ILE A 126 8.59 -7.24 1.96
N ALA A 127 8.44 -6.87 3.23
CA ALA A 127 8.36 -5.47 3.63
C ALA A 127 9.63 -4.70 3.25
N GLY A 128 10.80 -5.30 3.48
CA GLY A 128 12.10 -4.77 3.12
C GLY A 128 12.28 -4.55 1.61
N PHE A 129 11.90 -5.53 0.78
CA PHE A 129 11.95 -5.41 -0.68
C PHE A 129 11.09 -4.23 -1.17
N ALA A 130 9.85 -4.14 -0.69
CA ALA A 130 8.95 -3.05 -1.02
C ALA A 130 9.50 -1.67 -0.61
N ASN A 131 10.08 -1.56 0.59
CA ASN A 131 10.72 -0.32 1.05
C ASN A 131 11.93 0.06 0.18
N ARG A 132 12.77 -0.91 -0.23
CA ARG A 132 13.91 -0.67 -1.12
C ARG A 132 13.47 -0.28 -2.53
N ALA A 133 12.43 -0.90 -3.06
CA ALA A 133 11.84 -0.49 -4.33
C ALA A 133 11.31 0.95 -4.25
N PHE A 134 10.66 1.33 -3.14
CA PHE A 134 10.20 2.70 -2.94
C PHE A 134 11.37 3.69 -2.90
N GLN A 135 12.43 3.38 -2.15
CA GLN A 135 13.65 4.19 -2.10
C GLN A 135 14.29 4.36 -3.48
N MET A 136 14.34 3.29 -4.28
CA MET A 136 14.94 3.32 -5.61
C MET A 136 14.13 4.19 -6.56
N PHE A 137 12.81 3.99 -6.66
CA PHE A 137 11.99 4.60 -7.70
C PHE A 137 11.42 5.97 -7.34
N ALA A 138 11.34 6.31 -6.05
CA ALA A 138 10.88 7.61 -5.59
C ALA A 138 11.74 8.12 -4.40
N PRO A 139 13.06 8.30 -4.57
CA PRO A 139 13.99 8.61 -3.48
C PRO A 139 13.65 9.90 -2.73
N LYS A 140 13.13 10.93 -3.42
CA LYS A 140 12.72 12.19 -2.76
C LYS A 140 11.49 11.98 -1.87
N VAL A 141 10.50 11.23 -2.35
CA VAL A 141 9.30 10.89 -1.54
C VAL A 141 9.68 9.96 -0.39
N HIS A 142 10.55 8.99 -0.63
CA HIS A 142 11.08 8.09 0.40
C HIS A 142 11.81 8.87 1.51
N LYS A 143 12.71 9.79 1.13
CA LYS A 143 13.38 10.69 2.07
C LYS A 143 12.40 11.58 2.84
N PHE A 144 11.37 12.11 2.18
CA PHE A 144 10.31 12.86 2.84
C PHE A 144 9.59 12.02 3.92
N TYR A 145 9.32 10.74 3.65
CA TYR A 145 8.79 9.83 4.68
C TYR A 145 9.78 9.62 5.82
N GLU A 146 11.04 9.36 5.51
CA GLU A 146 12.09 9.15 6.51
C GLU A 146 12.24 10.36 7.44
N ASP A 147 12.32 11.56 6.89
CA ASP A 147 12.49 12.81 7.64
C ASP A 147 11.26 13.14 8.49
N GLU A 148 10.06 13.17 7.89
CA GLU A 148 8.84 13.59 8.59
C GLU A 148 8.38 12.56 9.61
N LEU A 149 8.34 11.27 9.24
CA LEU A 149 7.96 10.23 10.19
C LEU A 149 9.08 9.98 11.21
N GLY A 150 10.34 10.24 10.87
CA GLY A 150 11.45 10.26 11.82
C GLY A 150 11.20 11.23 12.98
N LYS A 151 10.78 12.47 12.68
CA LYS A 151 10.37 13.45 13.68
C LYS A 151 9.21 12.94 14.54
N LEU A 152 8.19 12.35 13.91
CA LEU A 152 7.03 11.78 14.62
C LEU A 152 7.44 10.71 15.64
N PHE A 153 8.26 9.73 15.24
CA PHE A 153 8.69 8.65 16.13
C PHE A 153 9.70 9.11 17.19
N ALA A 154 10.40 10.23 16.96
CA ALA A 154 11.27 10.84 17.98
C ALA A 154 10.46 11.59 19.04
N GLU A 155 9.36 12.25 18.63
CA GLU A 155 8.47 13.00 19.53
C GLU A 155 7.63 12.08 20.43
N ASP A 156 7.06 11.00 19.87
CA ASP A 156 6.22 10.06 20.64
C ASP A 156 6.86 8.66 20.73
N PRO A 157 7.52 8.33 21.85
CA PRO A 157 8.17 7.03 22.05
C PRO A 157 7.18 5.87 22.18
N ASN A 158 5.86 6.13 22.29
CA ASN A 158 4.85 5.08 22.32
C ASN A 158 4.50 4.56 20.92
N LEU A 159 4.79 5.32 19.87
CA LEU A 159 4.58 4.88 18.48
C LEU A 159 5.62 3.82 18.09
N ARG A 160 5.16 2.79 17.37
CA ARG A 160 6.00 1.64 17.00
C ARG A 160 6.16 1.56 15.49
N LYS A 161 7.42 1.48 15.04
CA LYS A 161 7.72 1.08 13.66
C LYS A 161 7.47 -0.41 13.49
N ASN A 162 6.82 -0.79 12.39
CA ASN A 162 6.56 -2.20 12.08
C ASN A 162 7.87 -2.96 11.79
N PHE A 163 8.80 -2.33 11.06
CA PHE A 163 10.05 -2.94 10.64
C PHE A 163 11.22 -1.96 10.79
N LYS A 164 12.38 -2.48 11.20
CA LYS A 164 13.60 -1.68 11.27
C LYS A 164 14.01 -1.24 9.86
N GLY A 165 14.25 0.07 9.68
CA GLY A 165 14.70 0.64 8.40
C GLY A 165 13.63 0.76 7.31
N SER A 166 12.36 0.44 7.61
CA SER A 166 11.24 0.78 6.72
C SER A 166 10.72 2.19 7.01
N VAL A 167 10.42 2.95 5.96
CA VAL A 167 9.77 4.26 6.09
C VAL A 167 8.25 4.15 6.18
N PHE A 168 7.67 2.97 5.92
CA PHE A 168 6.23 2.76 6.03
C PHE A 168 5.81 2.62 7.51
N PRO A 169 4.96 3.52 8.02
CA PRO A 169 4.46 3.45 9.40
C PRO A 169 3.36 2.40 9.58
N THR A 170 2.67 2.02 8.48
CA THR A 170 1.52 1.11 8.52
C THR A 170 1.65 0.01 7.47
N ILE A 171 1.19 -1.18 7.82
CA ILE A 171 0.96 -2.30 6.90
C ILE A 171 -0.43 -2.87 7.13
N THR A 172 -1.15 -3.22 6.06
CA THR A 172 -2.40 -3.98 6.10
C THR A 172 -2.17 -5.36 5.52
N LEU A 173 -2.66 -6.36 6.24
CA LEU A 173 -2.76 -7.74 5.81
C LEU A 173 -4.19 -7.98 5.32
N ASN A 174 -4.34 -8.27 4.03
CA ASN A 174 -5.61 -8.69 3.45
C ASN A 174 -5.64 -10.23 3.46
N LEU A 175 -6.55 -10.80 4.25
CA LEU A 175 -6.61 -12.21 4.63
C LEU A 175 -7.84 -12.90 3.99
N GLY A 176 -7.98 -14.22 4.20
CA GLY A 176 -9.22 -14.93 3.87
C GLY A 176 -9.22 -15.69 2.54
N ASN A 177 -8.05 -16.04 1.98
CA ASN A 177 -7.85 -16.86 0.78
C ASN A 177 -8.47 -16.36 -0.55
N GLN A 178 -9.47 -15.50 -0.55
CA GLN A 178 -10.19 -15.06 -1.74
C GLN A 178 -10.24 -13.53 -1.81
N VAL A 179 -9.10 -12.87 -1.58
CA VAL A 179 -9.05 -11.40 -1.56
C VAL A 179 -9.26 -10.84 -2.96
N ALA A 180 -10.42 -10.21 -3.17
CA ALA A 180 -10.75 -9.43 -4.36
C ALA A 180 -11.20 -8.02 -3.93
N CYS A 181 -10.48 -7.00 -4.41
CA CYS A 181 -10.81 -5.62 -4.08
C CYS A 181 -11.80 -5.02 -5.09
N PHE A 182 -12.80 -4.28 -4.61
CA PHE A 182 -13.60 -3.37 -5.43
C PHE A 182 -12.77 -2.16 -5.89
N PRO A 183 -13.16 -1.45 -6.96
CA PRO A 183 -12.57 -0.16 -7.32
C PRO A 183 -12.63 0.81 -6.15
N HIS A 184 -11.47 1.34 -5.77
CA HIS A 184 -11.36 2.32 -4.70
C HIS A 184 -10.06 3.14 -4.79
N THR A 185 -10.03 4.22 -4.03
CA THR A 185 -8.80 4.92 -3.63
C THR A 185 -8.60 4.83 -2.13
N ASP A 186 -7.36 4.92 -1.67
CA ASP A 186 -6.99 5.06 -0.28
C ASP A 186 -6.85 6.53 0.11
N SER A 187 -7.92 7.30 -0.05
CA SER A 187 -7.92 8.77 0.11
C SER A 187 -7.39 9.30 1.45
N ALA A 188 -7.30 8.47 2.49
CA ALA A 188 -6.69 8.83 3.77
C ALA A 188 -5.15 8.80 3.75
N ASN A 189 -4.52 8.18 2.75
CA ASN A 189 -3.07 8.13 2.59
C ASN A 189 -2.52 9.48 2.10
N LEU A 190 -1.20 9.66 2.22
CA LEU A 190 -0.54 10.83 1.64
C LEU A 190 -0.76 10.87 0.12
N ALA A 191 -1.32 11.96 -0.39
CA ALA A 191 -1.80 12.07 -1.77
C ALA A 191 -0.73 11.78 -2.85
N TRP A 192 0.45 12.39 -2.74
CA TRP A 192 1.60 12.13 -3.64
C TRP A 192 2.52 11.02 -3.11
N GLY A 193 2.18 10.47 -1.94
CA GLY A 193 2.88 9.37 -1.32
C GLY A 193 2.60 8.06 -2.04
N TRP A 194 3.49 7.08 -1.88
CA TRP A 194 3.32 5.78 -2.52
C TRP A 194 2.92 4.73 -1.49
N CYS A 195 2.15 3.76 -1.97
CA CYS A 195 1.78 2.55 -1.27
C CYS A 195 2.42 1.36 -2.00
N ALA A 196 2.91 0.38 -1.25
CA ALA A 196 3.43 -0.86 -1.80
C ALA A 196 2.42 -1.99 -1.60
N ILE A 197 2.04 -2.68 -2.67
CA ILE A 197 1.12 -3.83 -2.65
C ILE A 197 1.89 -5.05 -3.13
N THR A 198 1.96 -6.10 -2.30
CA THR A 198 2.52 -7.41 -2.67
C THR A 198 1.41 -8.45 -2.71
N ALA A 199 1.22 -9.11 -3.85
CA ALA A 199 0.29 -10.23 -3.96
C ALA A 199 0.92 -11.53 -3.43
N LEU A 200 0.13 -12.35 -2.76
CA LEU A 200 0.53 -13.66 -2.22
C LEU A 200 -0.55 -14.71 -2.56
N GLY A 201 -0.20 -15.99 -2.46
CA GLY A 201 -1.11 -17.12 -2.69
C GLY A 201 -0.85 -17.88 -3.99
N ALA A 202 -1.67 -18.90 -4.24
CA ALA A 202 -1.56 -19.78 -5.39
C ALA A 202 -2.68 -19.49 -6.40
N PHE A 203 -2.36 -18.75 -7.45
CA PHE A 203 -3.29 -18.41 -8.52
C PHE A 203 -2.56 -18.30 -9.86
N ASN A 204 -3.30 -18.39 -10.97
CA ASN A 204 -2.77 -18.20 -12.31
C ASN A 204 -2.91 -16.74 -12.76
N PRO A 205 -1.82 -15.94 -12.74
CA PRO A 205 -1.88 -14.52 -13.08
C PRO A 205 -2.14 -14.23 -14.56
N LYS A 206 -2.28 -15.26 -15.40
CA LYS A 206 -2.73 -15.13 -16.79
C LYS A 206 -4.25 -15.22 -16.94
N LYS A 207 -4.94 -15.74 -15.92
CA LYS A 207 -6.38 -16.04 -15.95
C LYS A 207 -7.16 -15.24 -14.91
N SER A 208 -6.54 -14.85 -13.80
CA SER A 208 -7.22 -14.29 -12.64
C SER A 208 -6.34 -13.31 -11.85
N ALA A 209 -6.90 -12.70 -10.80
CA ALA A 209 -6.19 -11.80 -9.88
C ALA A 209 -5.44 -10.64 -10.54
N HIS A 210 -5.81 -10.27 -11.77
CA HIS A 210 -5.24 -9.13 -12.46
C HIS A 210 -5.47 -7.87 -11.63
N LEU A 211 -4.43 -7.06 -11.48
CA LEU A 211 -4.53 -5.74 -10.87
C LEU A 211 -5.02 -4.75 -11.93
N ILE A 212 -5.89 -3.83 -11.54
CA ILE A 212 -6.43 -2.81 -12.44
C ILE A 212 -6.08 -1.44 -11.89
N LEU A 213 -5.55 -0.59 -12.75
CA LEU A 213 -5.35 0.84 -12.49
C LEU A 213 -6.31 1.59 -13.42
N TRP A 214 -7.45 2.00 -12.87
CA TRP A 214 -8.61 2.46 -13.65
C TRP A 214 -8.33 3.76 -14.38
N ASP A 215 -7.76 4.75 -13.70
CA ASP A 215 -7.43 6.06 -14.30
C ASP A 215 -6.37 5.96 -15.41
N LEU A 216 -5.57 4.89 -15.41
CA LEU A 216 -4.57 4.62 -16.45
C LEU A 216 -5.12 3.70 -17.57
N GLY A 217 -6.33 3.18 -17.43
CA GLY A 217 -6.90 2.20 -18.36
C GLY A 217 -6.09 0.89 -18.45
N LEU A 218 -5.39 0.51 -17.37
CA LEU A 218 -4.46 -0.63 -17.38
C LEU A 218 -5.02 -1.84 -16.64
N VAL A 219 -4.98 -2.98 -17.33
CA VAL A 219 -5.12 -4.31 -16.73
C VAL A 219 -3.75 -4.97 -16.70
N ILE A 220 -3.32 -5.37 -15.50
CA ILE A 220 -2.00 -5.92 -15.24
C ILE A 220 -2.12 -7.37 -14.81
N LYS A 221 -1.47 -8.27 -15.55
CA LYS A 221 -1.18 -9.62 -15.07
C LYS A 221 -0.21 -9.50 -13.91
N PHE A 222 -0.68 -9.74 -12.69
CA PHE A 222 0.05 -9.46 -11.45
C PHE A 222 0.38 -10.77 -10.71
N PRO A 223 1.57 -11.35 -10.91
CA PRO A 223 1.94 -12.63 -10.33
C PRO A 223 2.01 -12.60 -8.80
N SER A 224 1.72 -13.74 -8.18
CA SER A 224 2.05 -13.98 -6.78
C SER A 224 3.53 -13.70 -6.50
N GLY A 225 3.81 -13.15 -5.32
CA GLY A 225 5.11 -12.67 -4.90
C GLY A 225 5.56 -11.35 -5.52
N SER A 226 4.81 -10.77 -6.48
CA SER A 226 5.17 -9.50 -7.10
C SER A 226 4.72 -8.31 -6.26
N THR A 227 5.51 -7.24 -6.29
CA THR A 227 5.18 -5.96 -5.66
C THR A 227 4.93 -4.88 -6.71
N ILE A 228 3.94 -4.03 -6.46
CA ILE A 228 3.70 -2.78 -7.20
C ILE A 228 3.75 -1.60 -6.23
N LEU A 229 4.26 -0.46 -6.70
CA LEU A 229 4.18 0.83 -6.01
C LEU A 229 3.22 1.74 -6.75
N ILE A 230 2.23 2.30 -6.04
CA ILE A 230 1.24 3.23 -6.61
C ILE A 230 0.92 4.38 -5.66
N PRO A 231 0.54 5.57 -6.15
CA PRO A 231 -0.04 6.63 -5.34
C PRO A 231 -1.50 6.31 -5.03
N SER A 232 -1.73 5.35 -4.12
CA SER A 232 -3.05 4.74 -3.89
C SER A 232 -4.13 5.71 -3.40
N ALA A 233 -3.74 6.88 -2.88
CA ALA A 233 -4.65 7.95 -2.47
C ALA A 233 -5.37 8.63 -3.64
N ILE A 234 -4.74 8.67 -4.82
CA ILE A 234 -5.22 9.41 -5.99
C ILE A 234 -5.40 8.54 -7.22
N LEU A 235 -4.96 7.29 -7.18
CA LEU A 235 -5.09 6.33 -8.27
C LEU A 235 -6.13 5.27 -7.91
N GLU A 236 -7.25 5.25 -8.64
CA GLU A 236 -8.29 4.25 -8.47
C GLU A 236 -7.78 2.88 -8.94
N HIS A 237 -7.89 1.90 -8.04
CA HIS A 237 -7.36 0.57 -8.28
C HIS A 237 -8.24 -0.53 -7.70
N SER A 238 -8.12 -1.72 -8.28
CA SER A 238 -8.83 -2.94 -7.83
C SER A 238 -8.07 -4.19 -8.26
N ASN A 239 -8.60 -5.37 -7.93
CA ASN A 239 -8.15 -6.59 -8.55
C ASN A 239 -9.31 -7.53 -8.90
N VAL A 240 -9.13 -8.26 -9.99
CA VAL A 240 -10.07 -9.29 -10.46
C VAL A 240 -10.17 -10.43 -9.43
N CYS A 241 -11.33 -11.08 -9.38
CA CYS A 241 -11.54 -12.31 -8.62
C CYS A 241 -10.57 -13.42 -9.06
N ILE A 242 -10.38 -14.40 -8.18
CA ILE A 242 -9.62 -15.62 -8.47
C ILE A 242 -10.56 -16.72 -9.00
N GLN A 243 -9.99 -17.74 -9.65
CA GLN A 243 -10.76 -18.91 -10.11
C GLN A 243 -11.07 -19.85 -8.93
N PRO A 244 -12.11 -20.70 -9.05
CA PRO A 244 -12.34 -21.76 -8.08
C PRO A 244 -11.09 -22.62 -7.85
N GLY A 245 -10.75 -22.85 -6.58
CA GLY A 245 -9.57 -23.62 -6.16
C GLY A 245 -8.26 -22.83 -6.11
N GLU A 246 -8.25 -21.56 -6.52
CA GLU A 246 -7.10 -20.67 -6.31
C GLU A 246 -7.16 -20.00 -4.94
N SER A 247 -6.02 -19.44 -4.51
CA SER A 247 -5.91 -18.68 -3.27
C SER A 247 -5.14 -17.37 -3.46
N ARG A 248 -5.58 -16.31 -2.78
CA ARG A 248 -4.95 -14.99 -2.80
C ARG A 248 -5.07 -14.26 -1.47
N ALA A 249 -3.95 -13.71 -1.03
CA ALA A 249 -3.84 -12.73 0.03
C ALA A 249 -2.96 -11.56 -0.45
N SER A 250 -2.85 -10.49 0.34
CA SER A 250 -1.88 -9.43 0.02
C SER A 250 -1.38 -8.68 1.24
N LEU A 251 -0.20 -8.10 1.10
CA LEU A 251 0.41 -7.17 2.04
C LEU A 251 0.44 -5.79 1.41
N THR A 252 -0.01 -4.78 2.16
CA THR A 252 -0.10 -3.40 1.68
C THR A 252 0.58 -2.46 2.66
N GLN A 253 1.69 -1.82 2.29
CA GLN A 253 2.40 -0.85 3.13
C GLN A 253 2.11 0.58 2.69
N TYR A 254 1.81 1.47 3.62
CA TYR A 254 1.36 2.83 3.33
C TYR A 254 1.58 3.77 4.51
N ALA A 255 1.29 5.06 4.30
CA ALA A 255 1.31 6.08 5.34
C ALA A 255 0.07 6.98 5.23
N ALA A 256 -0.67 7.13 6.33
CA ALA A 256 -1.79 8.06 6.43
C ALA A 256 -1.29 9.52 6.29
N GLY A 257 -1.97 10.31 5.45
CA GLY A 257 -1.64 11.72 5.24
C GLY A 257 -1.75 12.56 6.51
N GLY A 258 -2.60 12.13 7.45
CA GLY A 258 -2.73 12.73 8.78
C GLY A 258 -1.42 12.80 9.54
N LEU A 259 -0.56 11.77 9.45
CA LEU A 259 0.72 11.72 10.16
C LEU A 259 1.64 12.88 9.76
N PHE A 260 1.77 13.12 8.46
CA PHE A 260 2.56 14.23 7.91
C PHE A 260 1.97 15.58 8.28
N ARG A 261 0.64 15.68 8.28
CA ARG A 261 -0.05 16.90 8.68
C ARG A 261 0.19 17.23 10.16
N TRP A 262 0.16 16.22 11.03
CA TRP A 262 0.47 16.37 12.46
C TRP A 262 1.87 16.95 12.66
N VAL A 263 2.88 16.38 11.98
CA VAL A 263 4.26 16.90 12.03
C VAL A 263 4.34 18.32 11.48
N SER A 264 3.69 18.63 10.36
CA SER A 264 3.67 19.97 9.77
C SER A 264 3.00 21.03 10.63
N ASN A 265 2.14 20.61 11.56
CA ASN A 265 1.44 21.47 12.51
C ASN A 265 2.15 21.52 13.87
N SER A 266 3.46 21.22 13.93
CA SER A 266 4.23 21.18 15.19
C SER A 266 3.59 20.25 16.23
N PHE A 267 3.19 19.05 15.79
CA PHE A 267 2.59 18.00 16.61
C PHE A 267 1.23 18.38 17.21
N MET A 268 0.39 19.01 16.39
CA MET A 268 -0.98 19.34 16.74
C MET A 268 -1.99 18.92 15.66
N SER A 269 -3.20 18.57 16.10
CA SER A 269 -4.31 18.39 15.18
C SER A 269 -4.70 19.75 14.58
N ASP A 270 -5.28 19.75 13.37
CA ASP A 270 -5.83 20.99 12.79
C ASP A 270 -6.80 21.68 13.74
N LYS A 271 -7.64 20.90 14.45
CA LYS A 271 -8.60 21.44 15.42
C LYS A 271 -7.90 22.12 16.61
N ALA A 272 -6.82 21.53 17.12
CA ALA A 272 -6.06 22.11 18.21
C ALA A 272 -5.31 23.36 17.76
N LEU A 273 -4.63 23.28 16.61
CA LEU A 273 -3.89 24.40 16.04
C LEU A 273 -4.82 25.58 15.73
N ASN A 274 -5.93 25.37 15.05
CA ASN A 274 -6.89 26.44 14.74
C ASN A 274 -7.50 27.07 16.00
N LYS A 275 -7.62 26.32 17.09
CA LYS A 275 -8.10 26.87 18.37
C LYS A 275 -7.02 27.71 19.06
N GLN A 276 -5.76 27.29 18.99
CA GLN A 276 -4.64 27.93 19.68
C GLN A 276 -4.10 29.13 18.90
N ASP A 277 -3.93 28.99 17.60
CA ASP A 277 -3.38 29.99 16.69
C ASP A 277 -4.11 29.92 15.32
N PRO A 278 -5.28 30.59 15.20
CA PRO A 278 -6.05 30.62 13.97
C PRO A 278 -5.29 31.25 12.79
N GLU A 279 -4.39 32.20 13.06
CA GLU A 279 -3.62 32.89 12.01
C GLU A 279 -2.58 31.95 11.41
N LEU A 280 -1.79 31.27 12.26
CA LEU A 280 -0.85 30.24 11.80
C LEU A 280 -1.58 29.09 11.09
N PHE A 281 -2.74 28.66 11.61
CA PHE A 281 -3.56 27.66 10.93
C PHE A 281 -3.93 28.11 9.51
N ALA A 282 -4.47 29.32 9.35
CA ALA A 282 -4.84 29.87 8.04
C ALA A 282 -3.63 29.99 7.10
N GLN A 283 -2.48 30.43 7.60
CA GLN A 283 -1.23 30.51 6.82
C GLN A 283 -0.76 29.13 6.35
N LEU A 284 -0.78 28.13 7.24
CA LEU A 284 -0.38 26.76 6.90
C LEU A 284 -1.38 26.14 5.93
N ASP A 285 -2.68 26.34 6.13
CA ASP A 285 -3.75 25.81 5.28
C ASP A 285 -3.70 26.41 3.87
N ALA A 286 -3.47 27.72 3.75
CA ALA A 286 -3.24 28.37 2.47
C ALA A 286 -2.07 27.75 1.70
N LYS A 287 -0.95 27.42 2.36
CA LYS A 287 0.17 26.69 1.75
C LYS A 287 -0.21 25.28 1.29
N ARG A 288 -1.27 24.66 1.85
CA ARG A 288 -1.73 23.31 1.46
C ARG A 288 -2.38 23.30 0.08
N THR A 289 -2.97 24.41 -0.37
CA THR A 289 -3.59 24.51 -1.70
C THR A 289 -2.61 24.20 -2.84
N ASN A 290 -1.32 24.51 -2.64
CA ASN A 290 -0.24 24.27 -3.59
C ASN A 290 0.57 23.00 -3.30
N ARG A 291 0.25 22.27 -2.22
CA ARG A 291 1.02 21.11 -1.75
C ARG A 291 1.08 19.97 -2.77
N TRP A 292 0.06 19.84 -3.62
CA TRP A 292 0.06 18.83 -4.68
C TRP A 292 1.17 19.09 -5.71
N MET A 293 1.49 20.35 -6.03
CA MET A 293 2.60 20.69 -6.94
C MET A 293 3.94 20.28 -6.33
N HIS A 294 4.18 20.65 -5.07
CA HIS A 294 5.36 20.20 -4.33
C HIS A 294 5.45 18.67 -4.25
N GLY A 295 4.31 18.00 -4.09
CA GLY A 295 4.20 16.55 -4.12
C GLY A 295 4.66 15.94 -5.44
N LEU A 296 4.18 16.50 -6.56
CA LEU A 296 4.56 16.06 -7.90
C LEU A 296 6.04 16.33 -8.22
N ASP A 297 6.63 17.41 -7.72
CA ASP A 297 8.05 17.72 -7.90
C ASP A 297 9.00 16.72 -7.21
N MET A 298 8.48 15.97 -6.24
CA MET A 298 9.20 14.88 -5.60
C MET A 298 9.14 13.56 -6.39
N TRP A 299 8.25 13.42 -7.36
CA TRP A 299 8.23 12.23 -8.21
C TRP A 299 9.44 12.22 -9.14
N SER A 300 10.08 11.06 -9.23
CA SER A 300 11.20 10.86 -10.16
C SER A 300 10.73 10.99 -11.59
N LYS A 301 11.59 11.48 -12.47
CA LYS A 301 11.44 11.35 -13.91
C LYS A 301 12.21 10.14 -14.40
N ILE A 302 11.78 9.55 -15.51
CA ILE A 302 12.48 8.42 -16.11
C ILE A 302 13.93 8.77 -16.50
N SER A 303 14.17 10.04 -16.84
CA SER A 303 15.51 10.60 -17.12
C SER A 303 16.45 10.54 -15.90
N ASP A 304 15.91 10.47 -14.69
CA ASP A 304 16.71 10.40 -13.46
C ASP A 304 17.40 9.03 -13.30
N PHE A 305 16.95 8.02 -14.08
CA PHE A 305 17.47 6.64 -14.07
C PHE A 305 18.38 6.32 -15.25
N ALA A 306 18.88 7.33 -15.98
CA ALA A 306 19.77 7.12 -17.12
C ALA A 306 20.94 6.17 -16.76
N PRO A 307 21.34 5.27 -17.66
CA PRO A 307 22.51 4.44 -17.42
C PRO A 307 23.69 5.35 -17.12
N ARG A 308 24.43 5.05 -16.04
CA ARG A 308 25.76 5.62 -15.89
C ARG A 308 26.51 5.25 -17.16
N THR A 309 26.86 6.24 -17.97
CA THR A 309 27.88 6.06 -18.99
C THR A 309 29.13 5.60 -18.23
N GLU A 310 29.54 4.36 -18.49
CA GLU A 310 30.83 3.83 -18.03
C GLU A 310 31.98 4.70 -18.55
#